data_AF-A0A9P5TK79-F1
#
_entry.id   AF-A0A9P5TK79-F1
#
_cell.length_a   1.000
_cell.length_b   1.000
_cell.length_c   1.000
_cell.angle_alpha   90.00
_cell.angle_beta   90.00
_cell.angle_gamma   90.00
#
_symmetry.space_group_name_H-M   'P 1'
#
loop_
_entity.id
_entity.type
_entity.pdbx_description
1 polymer ?
#
loop_
_entity_poly.entity_id
_entity_poly.type
_entity_poly.pdbx_seq_one_letter_code
_entity_poly.pdbx_strand_id
1 'polypeptide(L)'
;MHVNDLPVELLSEIFAFATFEKRLAPNNLNTSHLLVFFHKKSAPFNLIHVCQHWRIVALLHPSLWAYLDGTQYKAFQPSVSAVAFWLQCSRSVPLRFRISSRNDKTKSLFNPHHARQMLLLFSRHLYRWTSLSLEAGNDLAIDFLAVLRESGCHLPPLEALEVELGCGDIKECISEELAASFCNMKTLRQIYWVNAWGHALPRLPWGQYNTVYNRSSFTPEEILECVAQCTSSKSISIQGLEILERPIMLSNLPHTSLMHLTSLTLDQSSDPLPFLSCFTLPTLRHLEIRLYQREFRLLEEFLQRSKCPLQDLTVIDTTLSAVDVANFFNLQGLQSIKNVKLVPTHREAEMVRFLKYFEGTCVRLPPLMAWRESISEWPLLIGWKENNLHRVRYLLKNGKLTTR
;
A
#
# COMPACT_ATOMS: atom_id res chain seq x y z
N MET A 1 -43.64 4.89 -0.79
CA MET A 1 -42.65 5.74 -1.47
C MET A 1 -41.92 4.87 -2.48
N HIS A 2 -42.07 5.14 -3.78
CA HIS A 2 -41.37 4.38 -4.82
C HIS A 2 -39.95 4.94 -4.97
N VAL A 3 -38.97 4.10 -5.31
CA VAL A 3 -37.56 4.54 -5.46
C VAL A 3 -37.39 5.59 -6.57
N ASN A 4 -38.30 5.59 -7.55
CA ASN A 4 -38.34 6.60 -8.63
C ASN A 4 -38.93 7.95 -8.18
N ASP A 5 -39.47 8.04 -6.97
CA ASP A 5 -39.97 9.29 -6.40
C ASP A 5 -38.88 10.03 -5.61
N LEU A 6 -37.68 9.44 -5.49
CA LEU A 6 -36.55 10.06 -4.83
C LEU A 6 -36.05 11.28 -5.64
N PRO A 7 -35.66 12.38 -4.98
CA PRO A 7 -34.92 13.46 -5.62
C PRO A 7 -33.68 12.96 -6.34
N VAL A 8 -33.35 13.59 -7.47
CA VAL A 8 -32.20 13.21 -8.31
C VAL A 8 -30.88 13.27 -7.55
N GLU A 9 -30.77 14.15 -6.56
CA GLU A 9 -29.63 14.31 -5.67
C GLU A 9 -29.42 13.06 -4.80
N LEU A 10 -30.49 12.56 -4.16
CA LEU A 10 -30.43 11.34 -3.35
C LEU A 10 -30.15 10.12 -4.22
N LEU A 11 -30.75 10.04 -5.41
CA LEU A 11 -30.49 8.95 -6.33
C LEU A 11 -29.03 8.96 -6.83
N SER A 12 -28.47 10.15 -7.09
CA SER A 12 -27.06 10.32 -7.46
C SER A 12 -26.12 9.90 -6.33
N GLU A 13 -26.45 10.25 -5.08
CA GLU A 13 -25.70 9.82 -3.90
C GLU A 13 -25.74 8.29 -3.74
N ILE A 14 -26.92 7.67 -3.88
CA ILE A 14 -27.08 6.21 -3.88
C ILE A 14 -26.23 5.58 -5.01
N PHE A 15 -26.24 6.17 -6.20
CA PHE A 15 -25.45 5.67 -7.33
C PHE A 15 -23.95 5.75 -7.06
N ALA A 16 -23.50 6.85 -6.47
CA ALA A 16 -22.12 6.98 -6.02
C ALA A 16 -21.81 5.84 -5.04
N PHE A 17 -22.62 5.64 -3.99
CA PHE A 17 -22.50 4.52 -3.04
C PHE A 17 -22.50 3.14 -3.71
N ALA A 18 -23.27 2.93 -4.77
CA ALA A 18 -23.28 1.68 -5.53
C ALA A 18 -22.01 1.49 -6.38
N THR A 19 -21.41 2.56 -6.90
CA THR A 19 -20.09 2.50 -7.57
C THR A 19 -18.94 2.30 -6.58
N PHE A 20 -19.16 2.58 -5.29
CA PHE A 20 -18.17 2.41 -4.23
C PHE A 20 -17.99 0.95 -3.76
N GLU A 21 -18.63 -0.04 -4.40
CA GLU A 21 -18.68 -1.40 -3.86
C GLU A 21 -17.39 -2.22 -4.11
N LYS A 22 -16.70 -2.50 -2.98
CA LYS A 22 -15.54 -3.38 -2.74
C LYS A 22 -14.15 -2.83 -3.09
N ARG A 23 -13.50 -2.33 -2.03
CA ARG A 23 -12.05 -2.27 -1.85
C ARG A 23 -11.44 -3.64 -2.18
N LEU A 24 -10.80 -3.79 -3.34
CA LEU A 24 -9.68 -4.72 -3.43
C LEU A 24 -8.53 -4.02 -2.71
N ALA A 25 -8.27 -4.40 -1.47
CA ALA A 25 -6.92 -4.29 -0.94
C ALA A 25 -6.34 -5.70 -1.04
N PRO A 26 -5.59 -6.05 -2.11
CA PRO A 26 -4.90 -7.33 -2.12
C PRO A 26 -3.70 -7.29 -1.18
N ASN A 27 -3.10 -6.12 -0.90
CA ASN A 27 -1.91 -6.02 -0.07
C ASN A 27 -1.83 -4.65 0.64
N ASN A 28 -2.22 -4.59 1.93
CA ASN A 28 -1.88 -3.63 3.00
C ASN A 28 -1.69 -2.11 2.75
N LEU A 29 -1.86 -1.61 1.54
CA LEU A 29 -1.73 -0.20 1.22
C LEU A 29 -3.14 0.40 1.21
N ASN A 30 -3.33 1.36 2.10
CA ASN A 30 -4.59 2.07 2.31
C ASN A 30 -5.08 2.85 1.07
N THR A 31 -4.42 2.77 -0.08
CA THR A 31 -4.94 3.21 -1.37
C THR A 31 -5.79 2.15 -2.02
N SER A 32 -6.84 1.74 -1.29
CA SER A 32 -8.02 1.16 -1.93
C SER A 32 -8.75 2.26 -2.70
N HIS A 33 -8.15 2.76 -3.78
CA HIS A 33 -8.87 3.60 -4.72
C HIS A 33 -9.87 2.71 -5.47
N LEU A 34 -11.11 3.18 -5.52
CA LEU A 34 -12.23 2.39 -5.97
C LEU A 34 -12.19 2.37 -7.48
N LEU A 35 -11.79 1.23 -8.03
CA LEU A 35 -11.81 1.03 -9.47
C LEU A 35 -13.13 0.37 -9.84
N VAL A 36 -13.86 1.02 -10.74
CA VAL A 36 -15.08 0.45 -11.30
C VAL A 36 -14.69 -0.63 -12.32
N PHE A 37 -15.14 -1.85 -12.06
CA PHE A 37 -15.02 -2.95 -13.01
C PHE A 37 -15.96 -2.72 -14.19
N PHE A 38 -15.43 -2.87 -15.41
CA PHE A 38 -16.21 -2.85 -16.65
C PHE A 38 -17.00 -4.15 -16.82
N HIS A 39 -17.92 -4.39 -15.91
CA HIS A 39 -18.79 -5.54 -15.93
C HIS A 39 -20.23 -5.07 -16.03
N LYS A 40 -21.04 -5.70 -16.88
CA LYS A 40 -22.46 -5.32 -17.09
C LYS A 40 -23.29 -5.33 -15.80
N LYS A 41 -22.85 -6.11 -14.79
CA LYS A 41 -23.51 -6.18 -13.48
C LYS A 41 -22.93 -5.21 -12.44
N SER A 42 -21.91 -4.44 -12.78
CA SER A 42 -21.30 -3.44 -11.90
C SER A 42 -21.84 -2.05 -12.23
N ALA A 43 -21.97 -1.21 -11.21
CA ALA A 43 -22.28 0.21 -11.41
C ALA A 43 -21.09 0.89 -12.11
N PRO A 44 -21.31 1.89 -12.98
CA PRO A 44 -22.60 2.50 -13.31
C PRO A 44 -23.39 1.75 -14.39
N PHE A 45 -22.86 0.69 -14.99
CA PHE A 45 -23.53 0.00 -16.10
C PHE A 45 -24.85 -0.68 -15.70
N ASN A 46 -24.88 -1.37 -14.56
CA ASN A 46 -26.14 -1.96 -14.10
C ASN A 46 -27.22 -0.89 -13.84
N LEU A 47 -26.83 0.31 -13.38
CA LEU A 47 -27.73 1.43 -13.06
C LEU A 47 -28.44 1.96 -14.32
N ILE A 48 -27.74 2.06 -15.45
CA ILE A 48 -28.34 2.52 -16.72
C ILE A 48 -29.30 1.50 -17.34
N HIS A 49 -29.37 0.28 -16.80
CA HIS A 49 -30.25 -0.78 -17.27
C HIS A 49 -31.50 -0.98 -16.40
N VAL A 50 -31.63 -0.30 -15.25
CA VAL A 50 -32.78 -0.46 -14.34
C VAL A 50 -34.08 0.11 -14.94
N CYS A 51 -34.13 1.41 -15.21
CA CYS A 51 -35.26 2.08 -15.84
C CYS A 51 -34.80 3.34 -16.60
N GLN A 52 -35.69 3.99 -17.36
CA GLN A 52 -35.34 5.20 -18.11
C GLN A 52 -34.89 6.35 -17.20
N HIS A 53 -35.53 6.52 -16.04
CA HIS A 53 -35.18 7.57 -15.09
C HIS A 53 -33.75 7.38 -14.55
N TRP A 54 -33.42 6.17 -14.07
CA TRP A 54 -32.08 5.84 -13.56
C TRP A 54 -30.99 6.01 -14.62
N ARG A 55 -31.28 5.63 -15.88
CA ARG A 55 -30.37 5.86 -17.00
C ARG A 55 -30.06 7.34 -17.19
N ILE A 56 -31.08 8.18 -17.20
CA ILE A 56 -30.90 9.63 -17.36
C ILE A 56 -30.05 10.17 -16.21
N VAL A 57 -30.38 9.82 -14.96
CA VAL A 57 -29.63 10.28 -13.79
C VAL A 57 -28.16 9.84 -13.83
N ALA A 58 -27.89 8.56 -14.12
CA ALA A 58 -26.53 8.05 -14.19
C ALA A 58 -25.71 8.70 -15.32
N LEU A 59 -26.30 8.94 -16.50
CA LEU A 59 -25.62 9.62 -17.62
C LEU A 59 -25.42 11.12 -17.38
N LEU A 60 -26.25 11.74 -16.54
CA LEU A 60 -26.12 13.16 -16.18
C LEU A 60 -25.13 13.41 -15.03
N HIS A 61 -24.61 12.37 -14.38
CA HIS A 61 -23.68 12.48 -13.25
C HIS A 61 -22.26 12.02 -13.63
N PRO A 62 -21.38 12.93 -14.12
CA PRO A 62 -20.11 12.54 -14.72
C PRO A 62 -19.11 11.91 -13.75
N SER A 63 -19.23 12.19 -12.45
CA SER A 63 -18.40 11.61 -11.38
C SER A 63 -18.54 10.09 -11.27
N LEU A 64 -19.68 9.50 -11.65
CA LEU A 64 -19.85 8.03 -11.74
C LEU A 64 -18.93 7.41 -12.79
N TRP A 65 -18.48 8.22 -13.75
CA TRP A 65 -17.64 7.84 -14.88
C TRP A 65 -16.21 8.36 -14.72
N ALA A 66 -15.82 8.84 -13.53
CA ALA A 66 -14.47 9.36 -13.29
C ALA A 66 -13.41 8.26 -13.07
N TYR A 67 -13.84 7.02 -12.81
CA TYR A 67 -13.01 5.92 -12.33
C TYR A 67 -13.05 4.73 -13.29
N LEU A 68 -11.93 4.30 -13.87
CA LEU A 68 -11.92 3.12 -14.75
C LEU A 68 -10.82 2.13 -14.40
N ASP A 69 -11.20 0.85 -14.25
CA ASP A 69 -10.24 -0.25 -14.26
C ASP A 69 -10.05 -0.84 -15.67
N GLY A 70 -8.91 -0.57 -16.29
CA GLY A 70 -8.49 -1.25 -17.52
C GLY A 70 -7.94 -2.66 -17.29
N THR A 71 -7.74 -3.07 -16.04
CA THR A 71 -7.12 -4.35 -15.66
C THR A 71 -8.17 -5.44 -15.52
N GLN A 72 -8.60 -5.93 -16.66
CA GLN A 72 -9.59 -6.99 -16.71
C GLN A 72 -9.05 -8.18 -17.47
N TYR A 73 -9.35 -9.38 -16.94
CA TYR A 73 -9.20 -10.63 -17.66
C TYR A 73 -9.76 -10.49 -19.07
N LYS A 74 -9.21 -11.20 -20.05
CA LYS A 74 -9.60 -11.08 -21.46
C LYS A 74 -11.13 -11.09 -21.68
N ALA A 75 -11.88 -11.86 -20.90
CA ALA A 75 -13.34 -11.95 -20.98
C ALA A 75 -14.09 -10.66 -20.55
N PHE A 76 -13.45 -9.79 -19.78
CA PHE A 76 -14.03 -8.57 -19.21
C PHE A 76 -13.33 -7.30 -19.70
N GLN A 77 -12.29 -7.41 -20.53
CA GLN A 77 -11.61 -6.26 -21.09
C GLN A 77 -12.60 -5.39 -21.89
N PRO A 78 -12.79 -4.10 -21.52
CA PRO A 78 -13.69 -3.22 -22.27
C PRO A 78 -13.20 -3.06 -23.70
N SER A 79 -14.10 -2.91 -24.67
CA SER A 79 -13.66 -2.50 -26.01
C SER A 79 -13.21 -1.04 -26.00
N VAL A 80 -12.32 -0.67 -26.93
CA VAL A 80 -11.85 0.72 -27.09
C VAL A 80 -13.02 1.69 -27.22
N SER A 81 -14.05 1.32 -27.98
CA SER A 81 -15.25 2.14 -28.16
C SER A 81 -16.04 2.32 -26.86
N ALA A 82 -16.07 1.29 -26.01
CA ALA A 82 -16.75 1.36 -24.72
C ALA A 82 -16.03 2.32 -23.76
N VAL A 83 -14.70 2.31 -23.76
CA VAL A 83 -13.89 3.28 -23.00
C VAL A 83 -14.03 4.69 -23.57
N ALA A 84 -14.12 4.85 -24.89
CA ALA A 84 -14.38 6.15 -25.50
C ALA A 84 -15.74 6.72 -25.05
N PHE A 85 -16.79 5.89 -25.01
CA PHE A 85 -18.10 6.28 -24.48
C PHE A 85 -18.02 6.64 -22.99
N TRP A 86 -17.28 5.87 -22.19
CA TRP A 86 -17.03 6.17 -20.78
C TRP A 86 -16.38 7.55 -20.60
N LEU A 87 -15.34 7.84 -21.37
CA LEU A 87 -14.66 9.14 -21.36
C LEU A 87 -15.59 10.28 -21.76
N GLN A 88 -16.50 10.06 -22.71
CA GLN A 88 -17.54 11.03 -23.07
C GLN A 88 -18.49 11.30 -21.89
N CYS A 89 -18.92 10.27 -21.17
CA CYS A 89 -19.80 10.40 -20.00
C CYS A 89 -19.12 11.13 -18.84
N SER A 90 -17.81 10.97 -18.67
CA SER A 90 -17.02 11.65 -17.64
C SER A 90 -16.86 13.16 -17.85
N ARG A 91 -17.11 13.68 -19.06
CA ARG A 91 -17.04 15.11 -19.40
C ARG A 91 -15.72 15.77 -19.01
N SER A 92 -15.72 16.73 -18.07
CA SER A 92 -14.56 17.49 -17.63
C SER A 92 -14.05 17.10 -16.25
N VAL A 93 -14.65 16.06 -15.63
CA VAL A 93 -14.25 15.68 -14.26
C VAL A 93 -12.83 15.08 -14.24
N PRO A 94 -12.11 15.20 -13.12
CA PRO A 94 -10.86 14.49 -12.89
C PRO A 94 -10.97 12.99 -13.17
N LEU A 95 -10.00 12.45 -13.90
CA LEU A 95 -9.91 11.04 -14.26
C LEU A 95 -8.96 10.29 -13.32
N ARG A 96 -9.40 9.09 -12.95
CA ARG A 96 -8.63 8.12 -12.17
C ARG A 96 -8.76 6.77 -12.86
N PHE A 97 -7.65 6.16 -13.25
CA PHE A 97 -7.74 4.91 -13.99
C PHE A 97 -6.50 4.03 -13.82
N ARG A 98 -6.67 2.75 -14.15
CA ARG A 98 -5.62 1.75 -14.16
C ARG A 98 -5.42 1.16 -15.55
N ILE A 99 -4.17 1.00 -15.97
CA ILE A 99 -3.77 0.30 -17.19
C ILE A 99 -2.79 -0.80 -16.77
N SER A 100 -2.99 -2.01 -17.26
CA SER A 100 -2.06 -3.13 -17.06
C SER A 100 -1.73 -3.79 -18.37
N SER A 101 -0.49 -4.24 -18.53
CA SER A 101 -0.06 -5.16 -19.58
C SER A 101 0.34 -6.54 -19.04
N ARG A 102 0.01 -6.86 -17.79
CA ARG A 102 0.43 -8.12 -17.18
C ARG A 102 -0.23 -9.30 -17.85
N ASN A 103 0.61 -10.26 -18.26
CA ASN A 103 0.14 -11.56 -18.67
C ASN A 103 -0.16 -12.37 -17.39
N ASP A 104 -1.43 -12.64 -17.12
CA ASP A 104 -1.77 -13.48 -15.98
C ASP A 104 -1.27 -14.91 -16.22
N LYS A 105 -0.70 -15.52 -15.18
CA LYS A 105 -0.21 -16.90 -15.19
C LYS A 105 -1.33 -17.91 -15.54
N THR A 106 -2.60 -17.50 -15.48
CA THR A 106 -3.80 -18.31 -15.75
C THR A 106 -4.07 -18.62 -17.23
N LYS A 107 -3.06 -18.53 -18.13
CA LYS A 107 -3.14 -18.85 -19.58
C LYS A 107 -4.03 -17.95 -20.41
N SER A 108 -4.73 -16.95 -19.85
CA SER A 108 -5.42 -15.97 -20.69
C SER A 108 -4.40 -15.00 -21.26
N LEU A 109 -4.08 -15.13 -22.55
CA LEU A 109 -3.20 -14.21 -23.26
C LEU A 109 -3.77 -12.80 -23.14
N PHE A 110 -3.16 -11.98 -22.28
CA PHE A 110 -3.42 -10.56 -22.24
C PHE A 110 -2.98 -9.94 -23.58
N ASN A 111 -3.77 -9.02 -24.13
CA ASN A 111 -3.43 -8.36 -25.39
C ASN A 111 -2.65 -7.06 -25.10
N PRO A 112 -1.30 -7.04 -25.21
CA PRO A 112 -0.51 -5.82 -24.96
C PRO A 112 -0.92 -4.66 -25.87
N HIS A 113 -1.40 -4.96 -27.09
CA HIS A 113 -1.90 -3.94 -27.99
C HIS A 113 -3.13 -3.21 -27.44
N HIS A 114 -3.96 -3.89 -26.65
CA HIS A 114 -5.11 -3.25 -26.01
C HIS A 114 -4.69 -2.22 -24.97
N ALA A 115 -3.74 -2.55 -24.09
CA ALA A 115 -3.23 -1.61 -23.09
C ALA A 115 -2.64 -0.35 -23.75
N ARG A 116 -1.91 -0.52 -24.85
CA ARG A 116 -1.42 0.58 -25.67
C ARG A 116 -2.54 1.43 -26.24
N GLN A 117 -3.57 0.82 -26.82
CA GLN A 117 -4.75 1.54 -27.32
C GLN A 117 -5.46 2.32 -26.21
N MET A 118 -5.55 1.75 -24.99
CA MET A 118 -6.12 2.43 -23.83
C MET A 118 -5.28 3.64 -23.45
N LEU A 119 -3.96 3.48 -23.32
CA LEU A 119 -3.05 4.57 -22.99
C LEU A 119 -3.16 5.73 -23.99
N LEU A 120 -3.17 5.43 -25.29
CA LEU A 120 -3.34 6.43 -26.36
C LEU A 120 -4.73 7.10 -26.35
N LEU A 121 -5.77 6.38 -25.93
CA LEU A 121 -7.10 6.96 -25.80
C LEU A 121 -7.16 7.91 -24.60
N PHE A 122 -6.59 7.50 -23.45
CA PHE A 122 -6.54 8.34 -22.25
C PHE A 122 -5.62 9.56 -22.42
N SER A 123 -4.54 9.45 -23.19
CA SER A 123 -3.57 10.54 -23.36
C SER A 123 -4.19 11.79 -24.01
N ARG A 124 -5.30 11.62 -24.74
CA ARG A 124 -6.11 12.74 -25.27
C ARG A 124 -6.76 13.60 -24.18
N HIS A 125 -6.74 13.13 -22.94
CA HIS A 125 -7.35 13.77 -21.77
C HIS A 125 -6.34 13.99 -20.62
N LEU A 126 -5.04 14.11 -20.91
CA LEU A 126 -3.96 14.27 -19.91
C LEU A 126 -4.24 15.34 -18.86
N TYR A 127 -4.79 16.49 -19.27
CA TYR A 127 -5.12 17.61 -18.37
C TYR A 127 -6.12 17.26 -17.26
N ARG A 128 -6.79 16.10 -17.34
CA ARG A 128 -7.77 15.62 -16.36
C ARG A 128 -7.23 14.54 -15.46
N TRP A 129 -6.06 13.98 -15.75
CA TRP A 129 -5.53 12.86 -14.98
C TRP A 129 -5.13 13.31 -13.58
N THR A 130 -5.73 12.69 -12.56
CA THR A 130 -5.40 12.94 -11.15
C THR A 130 -4.83 11.72 -10.45
N SER A 131 -5.19 10.51 -10.90
CA SER A 131 -4.62 9.26 -10.42
C SER A 131 -4.38 8.32 -11.59
N LEU A 132 -3.19 7.75 -11.67
CA LEU A 132 -2.84 6.73 -12.65
C LEU A 132 -2.24 5.53 -11.92
N SER A 133 -2.69 4.32 -12.25
CA SER A 133 -2.01 3.08 -11.89
C SER A 133 -1.59 2.35 -13.16
N LEU A 134 -0.30 2.11 -13.31
CA LEU A 134 0.32 1.58 -14.51
C LEU A 134 1.11 0.33 -14.16
N GLU A 135 0.63 -0.82 -14.59
CA GLU A 135 1.35 -2.09 -14.51
C GLU A 135 1.92 -2.39 -15.89
N ALA A 136 3.18 -2.02 -16.11
CA ALA A 136 3.79 -2.01 -17.44
C ALA A 136 4.87 -3.08 -17.57
N GLY A 137 4.91 -3.70 -18.76
CA GLY A 137 6.13 -4.29 -19.31
C GLY A 137 6.93 -3.25 -20.10
N ASN A 138 8.03 -3.68 -20.73
CA ASN A 138 8.94 -2.80 -21.45
C ASN A 138 8.24 -1.92 -22.51
N ASP A 139 7.38 -2.51 -23.36
CA ASP A 139 6.76 -1.77 -24.46
C ASP A 139 5.76 -0.71 -23.99
N LEU A 140 4.92 -1.05 -23.00
CA LEU A 140 3.95 -0.10 -22.45
C LEU A 140 4.65 1.03 -21.68
N ALA A 141 5.77 0.74 -21.01
CA ALA A 141 6.58 1.75 -20.35
C ALA A 141 7.21 2.73 -21.38
N ILE A 142 7.68 2.23 -22.52
CA ILE A 142 8.17 3.07 -23.63
C ILE A 142 7.04 3.93 -24.19
N ASP A 143 5.87 3.36 -24.44
CA ASP A 143 4.71 4.13 -24.93
C ASP A 143 4.29 5.20 -23.91
N PHE A 144 4.37 4.91 -22.61
CA PHE A 144 4.07 5.88 -21.57
C PHE A 144 5.08 7.03 -21.53
N LEU A 145 6.38 6.72 -21.66
CA LEU A 145 7.42 7.75 -21.83
C LEU A 145 7.17 8.61 -23.06
N ALA A 146 6.77 8.01 -24.19
CA ALA A 146 6.45 8.76 -25.40
C ALA A 146 5.30 9.75 -25.15
N VAL A 147 4.21 9.31 -24.49
CA VAL A 147 3.10 10.18 -24.09
C VAL A 147 3.57 11.33 -23.20
N LEU A 148 4.43 11.07 -22.21
CA LEU A 148 4.96 12.12 -21.32
C LEU A 148 5.84 13.12 -22.07
N ARG A 149 6.71 12.66 -22.99
CA ARG A 149 7.58 13.52 -23.80
C ARG A 149 6.78 14.39 -24.77
N GLU A 150 5.78 13.82 -25.44
CA GLU A 150 4.89 14.54 -26.36
C GLU A 150 4.07 15.62 -25.65
N SER A 151 3.82 15.46 -24.35
CA SER A 151 3.11 16.46 -23.52
C SER A 151 3.93 17.73 -23.27
N GLY A 152 5.26 17.67 -23.42
CA GLY A 152 6.17 18.79 -23.22
C GLY A 152 6.00 19.43 -21.83
N CYS A 153 5.66 20.72 -21.81
CA CYS A 153 5.44 21.47 -20.56
C CYS A 153 4.07 21.22 -19.90
N HIS A 154 3.13 20.56 -20.60
CA HIS A 154 1.76 20.33 -20.14
C HIS A 154 1.62 18.95 -19.51
N LEU A 155 2.44 18.67 -18.51
CA LEU A 155 2.33 17.42 -17.77
C LEU A 155 0.97 17.31 -17.06
N PRO A 156 0.43 16.09 -16.95
CA PRO A 156 -0.86 15.89 -16.31
C PRO A 156 -0.81 16.34 -14.83
N PRO A 157 -1.90 16.91 -14.29
CA PRO A 157 -1.99 17.32 -12.89
C PRO A 157 -2.19 16.11 -11.96
N LEU A 158 -1.34 15.08 -12.10
CA LEU A 158 -1.38 13.87 -11.31
C LEU A 158 -1.09 14.18 -9.84
N GLU A 159 -1.93 13.68 -8.96
CA GLU A 159 -1.77 13.73 -7.50
C GLU A 159 -1.27 12.39 -6.96
N ALA A 160 -1.66 11.29 -7.60
CA ALA A 160 -1.26 9.93 -7.27
C ALA A 160 -0.79 9.15 -8.49
N LEU A 161 0.31 8.43 -8.35
CA LEU A 161 0.87 7.60 -9.40
C LEU A 161 1.32 6.26 -8.83
N GLU A 162 0.86 5.18 -9.45
CA GLU A 162 1.32 3.83 -9.20
C GLU A 162 1.97 3.27 -10.46
N VAL A 163 3.17 2.72 -10.32
CA VAL A 163 3.96 2.15 -11.41
C VAL A 163 4.48 0.80 -10.93
N GLU A 164 3.98 -0.29 -11.54
CA GLU A 164 4.46 -1.65 -11.33
C GLU A 164 5.21 -2.13 -12.58
N LEU A 165 6.54 -2.15 -12.46
CA LEU A 165 7.52 -2.63 -13.42
C LEU A 165 7.86 -4.10 -13.09
N GLY A 166 6.83 -4.96 -13.04
CA GLY A 166 6.98 -6.37 -12.63
C GLY A 166 6.97 -7.38 -13.78
N CYS A 167 6.57 -6.96 -14.98
CA CYS A 167 6.32 -7.85 -16.11
C CYS A 167 7.49 -7.90 -17.09
N GLY A 168 8.52 -8.68 -16.75
CA GLY A 168 9.70 -8.95 -17.61
C GLY A 168 10.89 -8.03 -17.36
N ASP A 169 11.94 -8.22 -18.17
CA ASP A 169 13.21 -7.49 -18.09
C ASP A 169 13.06 -6.06 -18.60
N ILE A 170 12.48 -5.18 -17.78
CA ILE A 170 12.44 -3.74 -18.08
C ILE A 170 13.86 -3.20 -17.98
N LYS A 171 14.31 -2.58 -19.08
CA LYS A 171 15.65 -1.98 -19.11
C LYS A 171 15.74 -0.87 -18.07
N GLU A 172 16.83 -0.86 -17.33
CA GLU A 172 17.12 0.15 -16.30
C GLU A 172 17.04 1.58 -16.83
N CYS A 173 17.49 1.84 -18.07
CA CYS A 173 17.38 3.17 -18.67
C CYS A 173 15.92 3.66 -18.80
N ILE A 174 14.95 2.77 -18.98
CA ILE A 174 13.52 3.13 -19.08
C ILE A 174 12.97 3.48 -17.71
N SER A 175 13.33 2.72 -16.67
CA SER A 175 12.87 2.99 -15.30
C SER A 175 13.49 4.29 -14.76
N GLU A 176 14.76 4.55 -15.04
CA GLU A 176 15.43 5.81 -14.72
C GLU A 176 14.78 7.00 -15.43
N GLU A 177 14.46 6.85 -16.72
CA GLU A 177 13.82 7.93 -17.48
C GLU A 177 12.39 8.22 -17.01
N LEU A 178 11.64 7.18 -16.63
CA LEU A 178 10.34 7.36 -15.99
C LEU A 178 10.48 8.15 -14.69
N ALA A 179 11.42 7.75 -13.83
CA ALA A 179 11.68 8.45 -12.58
C ALA A 179 12.06 9.93 -12.81
N ALA A 180 12.94 10.21 -13.78
CA ALA A 180 13.32 11.56 -14.16
C ALA A 180 12.13 12.39 -14.67
N SER A 181 11.21 11.77 -15.40
CA SER A 181 9.99 12.44 -15.88
C SER A 181 9.09 12.90 -14.74
N PHE A 182 9.07 12.16 -13.62
CA PHE A 182 8.22 12.48 -12.47
C PHE A 182 8.74 13.66 -11.63
N CYS A 183 10.03 14.00 -11.74
CA CYS A 183 10.61 15.21 -11.14
C CYS A 183 9.91 16.51 -11.58
N ASN A 184 9.29 16.48 -12.77
CA ASN A 184 8.60 17.62 -13.36
C ASN A 184 7.11 17.70 -12.95
N MET A 185 6.56 16.64 -12.34
CA MET A 185 5.16 16.60 -11.91
C MET A 185 4.98 17.20 -10.52
N LYS A 186 4.85 18.53 -10.44
CA LYS A 186 4.81 19.28 -9.17
C LYS A 186 3.55 19.03 -8.32
N THR A 187 2.48 18.52 -8.91
CA THR A 187 1.24 18.15 -8.23
C THR A 187 1.30 16.76 -7.62
N LEU A 188 2.30 15.94 -7.97
CA LEU A 188 2.37 14.55 -7.53
C LEU A 188 2.70 14.50 -6.04
N ARG A 189 1.84 13.84 -5.27
CA ARG A 189 1.94 13.73 -3.81
C ARG A 189 2.00 12.28 -3.33
N GLN A 190 1.48 11.35 -4.10
CA GLN A 190 1.50 9.93 -3.76
C GLN A 190 2.23 9.15 -4.84
N ILE A 191 3.18 8.32 -4.44
CA ILE A 191 3.92 7.45 -5.34
C ILE A 191 3.89 6.02 -4.82
N TYR A 192 3.53 5.10 -5.71
CA TYR A 192 3.62 3.66 -5.51
C TYR A 192 4.55 3.13 -6.59
N TRP A 193 5.76 2.78 -6.21
CA TRP A 193 6.77 2.33 -7.14
C TRP A 193 7.11 0.87 -6.86
N VAL A 194 6.87 -0.01 -7.82
CA VAL A 194 7.21 -1.42 -7.71
C VAL A 194 8.13 -1.76 -8.87
N ASN A 195 9.38 -2.11 -8.58
CA ASN A 195 10.34 -2.54 -9.59
C ASN A 195 11.03 -3.81 -9.13
N ALA A 196 10.44 -4.95 -9.49
CA ALA A 196 10.85 -6.24 -8.94
C ALA A 196 12.27 -6.67 -9.33
N TRP A 197 12.75 -6.13 -10.45
CA TRP A 197 14.01 -6.52 -11.09
C TRP A 197 15.02 -5.36 -11.14
N GLY A 198 14.66 -4.19 -10.62
CA GLY A 198 15.55 -3.04 -10.56
C GLY A 198 16.67 -3.26 -9.56
N HIS A 199 17.87 -2.81 -9.92
CA HIS A 199 19.07 -2.95 -9.08
C HIS A 199 19.38 -1.70 -8.24
N ALA A 200 18.67 -0.58 -8.47
CA ALA A 200 18.95 0.69 -7.83
C ALA A 200 17.69 1.47 -7.43
N LEU A 201 17.84 2.34 -6.42
CA LEU A 201 16.83 3.31 -6.04
C LEU A 201 16.56 4.29 -7.20
N PRO A 202 15.30 4.42 -7.66
CA PRO A 202 14.99 5.39 -8.69
C PRO A 202 15.22 6.81 -8.15
N ARG A 203 15.78 7.69 -8.99
CA ARG A 203 15.99 9.11 -8.69
C ARG A 203 14.67 9.87 -8.72
N LEU A 204 13.84 9.63 -7.71
CA LEU A 204 12.57 10.30 -7.53
C LEU A 204 12.72 11.52 -6.62
N PRO A 205 11.88 12.57 -6.78
CA PRO A 205 11.86 13.75 -5.91
C PRO A 205 11.19 13.42 -4.56
N TRP A 206 11.76 12.50 -3.79
CA TRP A 206 11.17 11.92 -2.56
C TRP A 206 10.57 12.95 -1.60
N GLY A 207 11.24 14.11 -1.44
CA GLY A 207 10.79 15.19 -0.56
C GLY A 207 9.46 15.84 -0.91
N GLN A 208 8.93 15.66 -2.14
CA GLN A 208 7.62 16.22 -2.54
C GLN A 208 6.43 15.32 -2.19
N TYR A 209 6.67 14.05 -1.84
CA TYR A 209 5.61 13.08 -1.64
C TYR A 209 5.11 13.07 -0.19
N ASN A 210 3.79 13.01 -0.03
CA ASN A 210 3.14 12.80 1.25
C ASN A 210 2.97 11.31 1.59
N THR A 211 2.93 10.46 0.57
CA THR A 211 2.73 9.02 0.69
C THR A 211 3.68 8.32 -0.27
N VAL A 212 4.54 7.48 0.29
CA VAL A 212 5.51 6.70 -0.46
C VAL A 212 5.25 5.23 -0.19
N TYR A 213 5.01 4.47 -1.25
CA TYR A 213 5.17 3.03 -1.25
C TYR A 213 6.25 2.67 -2.25
N ASN A 214 7.23 1.90 -1.81
CA ASN A 214 8.26 1.40 -2.69
C ASN A 214 8.51 -0.08 -2.45
N ARG A 215 8.45 -0.88 -3.51
CA ARG A 215 8.81 -2.28 -3.50
C ARG A 215 9.81 -2.58 -4.62
N SER A 216 11.10 -2.57 -4.27
CA SER A 216 12.19 -2.91 -5.20
C SER A 216 13.32 -3.60 -4.43
N SER A 217 14.33 -4.08 -5.15
CA SER A 217 15.57 -4.56 -4.51
C SER A 217 16.40 -3.35 -4.10
N PHE A 218 16.64 -3.19 -2.80
CA PHE A 218 17.42 -2.09 -2.24
C PHE A 218 18.57 -2.61 -1.40
N THR A 219 19.68 -1.88 -1.47
CA THR A 219 20.67 -1.90 -0.41
C THR A 219 20.14 -1.17 0.83
N PRO A 220 20.62 -1.52 2.03
CA PRO A 220 20.38 -0.74 3.25
C PRO A 220 20.59 0.78 3.06
N GLU A 221 21.70 1.16 2.45
CA GLU A 221 22.10 2.55 2.29
C GLU A 221 21.09 3.33 1.43
N GLU A 222 20.57 2.71 0.38
CA GLU A 222 19.52 3.29 -0.47
C GLU A 222 18.19 3.46 0.26
N ILE A 223 17.79 2.52 1.12
CA ILE A 223 16.60 2.67 1.94
C ILE A 223 16.76 3.89 2.86
N LEU A 224 17.92 4.01 3.50
CA LEU A 224 18.23 5.14 4.39
C LEU A 224 18.18 6.47 3.65
N GLU A 225 18.82 6.55 2.49
CA GLU A 225 18.81 7.72 1.63
C GLU A 225 17.37 8.09 1.19
N CYS A 226 16.59 7.12 0.74
CA CYS A 226 15.19 7.30 0.36
C CYS A 226 14.36 7.89 1.50
N VAL A 227 14.39 7.25 2.68
CA VAL A 227 13.62 7.68 3.86
C VAL A 227 14.07 9.06 4.33
N ALA A 228 15.38 9.33 4.35
CA ALA A 228 15.92 10.63 4.75
C ALA A 228 15.46 11.77 3.83
N GLN A 229 15.30 11.51 2.53
CA GLN A 229 14.81 12.50 1.57
C GLN A 229 13.29 12.77 1.68
N CYS A 230 12.52 11.86 2.28
CA CYS A 230 11.05 11.94 2.43
C CYS A 230 10.59 12.95 3.52
N THR A 231 11.12 14.17 3.50
CA THR A 231 10.92 15.18 4.55
C THR A 231 9.47 15.67 4.70
N SER A 232 8.67 15.63 3.63
CA SER A 232 7.24 16.00 3.65
C SER A 232 6.29 14.81 3.84
N SER A 233 6.81 13.58 3.93
CA SER A 233 5.99 12.37 3.94
C SER A 233 5.27 12.16 5.27
N LYS A 234 4.00 11.76 5.18
CA LYS A 234 3.17 11.32 6.30
C LYS A 234 3.15 9.81 6.46
N SER A 235 3.30 9.09 5.35
CA SER A 235 3.28 7.64 5.31
C SER A 235 4.37 7.14 4.37
N ILE A 236 5.26 6.29 4.88
CA ILE A 236 6.30 5.62 4.09
C ILE A 236 6.15 4.12 4.31
N SER A 237 6.14 3.36 3.23
CA SER A 237 6.17 1.90 3.26
C SER A 237 7.20 1.41 2.25
N ILE A 238 8.28 0.80 2.75
CA ILE A 238 9.33 0.23 1.93
C ILE A 238 9.29 -1.29 2.11
N GLN A 239 9.23 -1.99 0.99
CA GLN A 239 9.21 -3.44 0.92
C GLN A 239 10.41 -3.93 0.12
N GLY A 240 11.39 -4.53 0.77
CA GLY A 240 12.52 -5.15 0.07
C GLY A 240 12.09 -6.42 -0.66
N LEU A 241 12.91 -6.87 -1.62
CA LEU A 241 12.71 -8.13 -2.35
C LEU A 241 13.78 -9.18 -2.06
N GLU A 242 14.96 -8.74 -1.61
CA GLU A 242 16.09 -9.59 -1.30
C GLU A 242 16.58 -9.32 0.12
N ILE A 243 16.82 -10.40 0.86
CA ILE A 243 17.47 -10.33 2.17
C ILE A 243 18.97 -10.28 1.91
N LEU A 244 19.54 -9.09 1.97
CA LEU A 244 21.00 -8.94 1.94
C LEU A 244 21.54 -9.21 3.36
N GLU A 245 22.29 -10.29 3.54
CA GLU A 245 22.95 -10.65 4.81
C GLU A 245 24.14 -9.74 5.17
N ARG A 246 24.28 -8.58 4.51
CA ARG A 246 25.42 -7.69 4.71
C ARG A 246 25.22 -6.84 5.98
N PRO A 247 26.21 -6.78 6.88
CA PRO A 247 26.21 -5.83 7.99
C PRO A 247 26.13 -4.41 7.45
N ILE A 248 25.25 -3.60 8.04
CA ILE A 248 25.03 -2.21 7.62
C ILE A 248 26.12 -1.35 8.23
N MET A 249 26.87 -0.63 7.40
CA MET A 249 27.92 0.28 7.85
C MET A 249 27.33 1.66 8.15
N LEU A 250 26.69 1.81 9.32
CA LEU A 250 25.96 3.03 9.69
C LEU A 250 26.85 4.24 10.07
N SER A 251 28.17 4.06 10.21
CA SER A 251 29.06 5.05 10.84
C SER A 251 29.14 6.42 10.15
N ASN A 252 28.65 6.54 8.92
CA ASN A 252 28.81 7.74 8.09
C ASN A 252 27.50 8.48 7.78
N LEU A 253 26.36 7.97 8.23
CA LEU A 253 25.07 8.54 7.82
C LEU A 253 24.60 9.65 8.77
N PRO A 254 24.10 10.77 8.23
CA PRO A 254 23.61 11.87 9.04
C PRO A 254 22.32 11.47 9.76
N HIS A 255 22.24 11.83 11.03
CA HIS A 255 21.01 11.68 11.80
C HIS A 255 19.92 12.61 11.26
N THR A 256 18.79 12.05 10.85
CA THR A 256 17.72 12.80 10.17
C THR A 256 16.44 12.84 11.02
N SER A 257 15.76 13.98 11.08
CA SER A 257 14.46 14.08 11.74
C SER A 257 13.33 14.28 10.74
N LEU A 258 12.31 13.42 10.79
CA LEU A 258 11.15 13.47 9.90
C LEU A 258 9.91 13.89 10.71
N MET A 259 9.67 15.20 10.75
CA MET A 259 8.66 15.86 11.61
C MET A 259 7.21 15.64 11.19
N HIS A 260 6.98 15.07 10.01
CA HIS A 260 5.64 14.85 9.46
C HIS A 260 5.27 13.38 9.37
N LEU A 261 6.23 12.47 9.60
CA LEU A 261 6.02 11.04 9.42
C LEU A 261 5.14 10.49 10.54
N THR A 262 3.99 9.92 10.16
CA THR A 262 3.00 9.35 11.09
C THR A 262 2.86 7.84 10.94
N SER A 263 3.29 7.29 9.81
CA SER A 263 3.26 5.85 9.53
C SER A 263 4.54 5.43 8.83
N LEU A 264 5.21 4.41 9.36
CA LEU A 264 6.41 3.83 8.77
C LEU A 264 6.25 2.30 8.71
N THR A 265 6.41 1.73 7.52
CA THR A 265 6.48 0.29 7.30
C THR A 265 7.81 -0.05 6.65
N LEU A 266 8.60 -0.92 7.29
CA LEU A 266 9.84 -1.49 6.77
C LEU A 266 9.69 -3.01 6.77
N ASP A 267 9.26 -3.55 5.64
CA ASP A 267 9.03 -4.98 5.47
C ASP A 267 10.02 -5.55 4.45
N GLN A 268 10.49 -6.77 4.67
CA GLN A 268 11.43 -7.46 3.77
C GLN A 268 12.72 -6.68 3.41
N SER A 269 13.02 -5.59 4.12
CA SER A 269 14.31 -4.92 4.11
C SER A 269 15.26 -5.69 5.03
N SER A 270 16.57 -5.59 4.84
CA SER A 270 17.56 -5.89 5.89
C SER A 270 17.14 -5.38 7.28
N ASP A 271 17.71 -5.95 8.35
CA ASP A 271 17.24 -5.73 9.72
C ASP A 271 16.98 -4.24 10.04
N PRO A 272 15.70 -3.83 10.24
CA PRO A 272 15.31 -2.42 10.23
C PRO A 272 15.71 -1.66 11.49
N LEU A 273 16.14 -2.34 12.57
CA LEU A 273 16.45 -1.69 13.84
C LEU A 273 17.68 -0.77 13.78
N PRO A 274 18.83 -1.19 13.21
CA PRO A 274 19.92 -0.29 12.89
C PRO A 274 19.47 0.96 12.12
N PHE A 275 18.55 0.82 11.16
CA PHE A 275 18.04 1.96 10.38
C PHE A 275 17.31 2.98 11.24
N LEU A 276 16.47 2.50 12.15
CA LEU A 276 15.73 3.38 13.05
C LEU A 276 16.67 4.21 13.93
N SER A 277 17.90 3.75 14.19
CA SER A 277 18.90 4.52 14.96
C SER A 277 19.29 5.86 14.29
N CYS A 278 19.22 5.94 12.95
CA CYS A 278 19.54 7.12 12.16
C CYS A 278 18.41 8.17 12.13
N PHE A 279 17.26 7.88 12.73
CA PHE A 279 16.09 8.75 12.66
C PHE A 279 15.57 9.20 14.02
N THR A 280 15.03 10.42 14.04
CA THR A 280 14.11 10.92 15.09
C THR A 280 12.75 11.18 14.47
N LEU A 281 11.74 10.42 14.88
CA LEU A 281 10.41 10.40 14.27
C LEU A 281 9.33 10.86 15.26
N PRO A 282 9.28 12.15 15.66
CA PRO A 282 8.53 12.59 16.83
C PRO A 282 7.00 12.53 16.65
N THR A 283 6.51 12.46 15.42
CA THR A 283 5.07 12.38 15.12
C THR A 283 4.59 10.97 14.79
N LEU A 284 5.47 9.95 14.88
CA LEU A 284 5.15 8.60 14.46
C LEU A 284 4.02 8.01 15.31
N ARG A 285 3.01 7.44 14.64
CA ARG A 285 1.84 6.82 15.27
C ARG A 285 1.72 5.33 14.94
N HIS A 286 2.21 4.92 13.77
CA HIS A 286 2.20 3.53 13.33
C HIS A 286 3.60 3.12 12.88
N LEU A 287 4.10 2.03 13.45
CA LEU A 287 5.37 1.42 13.06
C LEU A 287 5.13 -0.06 12.76
N GLU A 288 5.49 -0.49 11.57
CA GLU A 288 5.52 -1.90 11.19
C GLU A 288 6.91 -2.27 10.69
N ILE A 289 7.53 -3.28 11.30
CA ILE A 289 8.88 -3.71 10.96
C ILE A 289 8.96 -5.23 10.87
N ARG A 290 9.69 -5.75 9.88
CA ARG A 290 10.10 -7.16 9.83
C ARG A 290 11.51 -7.31 10.37
N LEU A 291 11.70 -8.07 11.44
CA LEU A 291 13.00 -8.29 12.06
C LEU A 291 13.66 -9.57 11.52
N TYR A 292 14.99 -9.49 11.44
CA TYR A 292 15.86 -10.64 11.16
C TYR A 292 16.87 -10.82 12.30
N GLN A 293 17.27 -9.72 12.94
CA GLN A 293 18.11 -9.73 14.13
C GLN A 293 17.32 -9.21 15.33
N ARG A 294 17.70 -9.67 16.53
CA ARG A 294 16.89 -9.50 17.75
C ARG A 294 17.46 -8.42 18.66
N GLU A 295 17.89 -7.30 18.07
CA GLU A 295 18.47 -6.17 18.80
C GLU A 295 17.41 -5.23 19.38
N PHE A 296 16.48 -5.78 20.17
CA PHE A 296 15.35 -5.04 20.75
C PHE A 296 15.74 -3.79 21.54
N ARG A 297 16.99 -3.72 22.03
CA ARG A 297 17.55 -2.52 22.66
C ARG A 297 17.53 -1.31 21.72
N LEU A 298 17.82 -1.49 20.43
CA LEU A 298 17.80 -0.40 19.44
C LEU A 298 16.37 0.14 19.25
N LEU A 299 15.36 -0.72 19.34
CA LEU A 299 13.96 -0.30 19.32
C LEU A 299 13.63 0.57 20.54
N GLU A 300 14.08 0.17 21.73
CA GLU A 300 13.88 0.95 22.96
C GLU A 300 14.60 2.30 22.91
N GLU A 301 15.85 2.33 22.44
CA GLU A 301 16.61 3.57 22.22
C GLU A 301 15.90 4.48 21.20
N PHE A 302 15.35 3.92 20.12
CA PHE A 302 14.53 4.65 19.15
C PHE A 302 13.27 5.25 19.79
N LEU A 303 12.52 4.49 20.59
CA LEU A 303 11.32 4.96 21.27
C LEU A 303 11.64 6.09 22.25
N GLN A 304 12.72 5.93 23.04
CA GLN A 304 13.19 6.94 23.99
C GLN A 304 13.65 8.23 23.30
N ARG A 305 14.40 8.11 22.20
CA ARG A 305 14.91 9.26 21.43
C ARG A 305 13.79 10.00 20.70
N SER A 306 12.90 9.25 20.03
CA SER A 306 11.84 9.85 19.23
C SER A 306 10.70 10.42 20.07
N LYS A 307 10.45 9.88 21.27
CA LYS A 307 9.34 10.27 22.16
C LYS A 307 8.00 10.39 21.40
N CYS A 308 7.81 9.52 20.43
CA CYS A 308 6.69 9.59 19.50
C CYS A 308 5.38 9.08 20.16
N PRO A 309 4.21 9.62 19.78
CA PRO A 309 2.92 9.19 20.29
C PRO A 309 2.45 7.89 19.60
N LEU A 310 3.29 6.85 19.66
CA LEU A 310 3.09 5.60 18.95
C LEU A 310 1.82 4.89 19.46
N GLN A 311 0.90 4.62 18.55
CA GLN A 311 -0.39 3.98 18.83
C GLN A 311 -0.37 2.51 18.43
N ASP A 312 0.29 2.20 17.32
CA ASP A 312 0.37 0.86 16.75
C ASP A 312 1.83 0.49 16.47
N LEU A 313 2.25 -0.65 17.03
CA LEU A 313 3.50 -1.31 16.73
C LEU A 313 3.22 -2.73 16.25
N THR A 314 3.64 -3.04 15.03
CA THR A 314 3.63 -4.41 14.48
C THR A 314 5.08 -4.85 14.25
N VAL A 315 5.48 -5.94 14.90
CA VAL A 315 6.77 -6.59 14.68
C VAL A 315 6.54 -7.94 14.02
N ILE A 316 7.13 -8.16 12.85
CA ILE A 316 7.02 -9.40 12.10
C ILE A 316 8.36 -10.13 12.21
N ASP A 317 8.38 -11.29 12.85
CA ASP A 317 9.57 -12.15 12.91
C ASP A 317 9.12 -13.59 12.99
N THR A 318 9.59 -14.38 12.04
CA THR A 318 9.17 -15.75 11.79
C THR A 318 10.02 -16.77 12.55
N THR A 319 10.97 -16.31 13.36
CA THR A 319 12.01 -17.13 13.98
C THR A 319 12.09 -16.97 15.50
N LEU A 320 11.24 -16.12 16.10
CA LEU A 320 11.30 -15.78 17.52
C LEU A 320 11.16 -16.99 18.44
N SER A 321 12.05 -17.08 19.42
CA SER A 321 11.91 -18.01 20.54
C SER A 321 11.03 -17.41 21.64
N ALA A 322 10.64 -18.23 22.62
CA ALA A 322 9.91 -17.75 23.79
C ALA A 322 10.72 -16.73 24.63
N VAL A 323 12.04 -16.90 24.69
CA VAL A 323 12.91 -15.95 25.39
C VAL A 323 12.89 -14.59 24.68
N ASP A 324 12.92 -14.57 23.35
CA ASP A 324 12.94 -13.32 22.58
C ASP A 324 11.64 -12.53 22.74
N VAL A 325 10.50 -13.21 22.73
CA VAL A 325 9.21 -12.56 22.94
C VAL A 325 9.06 -12.04 24.37
N ALA A 326 9.57 -12.77 25.37
CA ALA A 326 9.63 -12.23 26.72
C ALA A 326 10.50 -10.97 26.77
N ASN A 327 11.69 -11.00 26.15
CA ASN A 327 12.57 -9.83 26.08
C ASN A 327 11.88 -8.65 25.38
N PHE A 328 11.19 -8.89 24.27
CA PHE A 328 10.42 -7.89 23.54
C PHE A 328 9.32 -7.27 24.40
N PHE A 329 8.46 -8.07 25.03
CA PHE A 329 7.35 -7.53 25.83
C PHE A 329 7.78 -6.95 27.19
N ASN A 330 9.02 -7.17 27.62
CA ASN A 330 9.61 -6.54 28.81
C ASN A 330 10.18 -5.15 28.55
N LEU A 331 10.27 -4.70 27.29
CA LEU A 331 10.69 -3.33 26.97
C LEU A 331 9.76 -2.31 27.62
N GLN A 332 10.31 -1.33 28.33
CA GLN A 332 9.52 -0.36 29.07
C GLN A 332 8.76 0.59 28.14
N GLY A 333 9.38 0.95 27.01
CA GLY A 333 8.77 1.83 26.01
C GLY A 333 7.44 1.30 25.45
N LEU A 334 7.26 -0.03 25.41
CA LEU A 334 6.06 -0.64 24.84
C LEU A 334 4.79 -0.40 25.68
N GLN A 335 4.92 -0.28 27.00
CA GLN A 335 3.77 -0.19 27.91
C GLN A 335 2.88 1.05 27.63
N SER A 336 3.43 2.06 26.96
CA SER A 336 2.70 3.28 26.55
C SER A 336 1.91 3.12 25.24
N ILE A 337 2.19 2.08 24.45
CA ILE A 337 1.62 1.87 23.12
C ILE A 337 0.28 1.13 23.25
N LYS A 338 -0.76 1.67 22.61
CA LYS A 338 -2.13 1.13 22.70
C LYS A 338 -2.27 -0.25 22.07
N ASN A 339 -1.63 -0.47 20.93
CA ASN A 339 -1.71 -1.70 20.17
C ASN A 339 -0.29 -2.18 19.85
N VAL A 340 0.12 -3.28 20.48
CA VAL A 340 1.39 -3.94 20.16
C VAL A 340 1.08 -5.33 19.67
N LYS A 341 1.64 -5.68 18.51
CA LYS A 341 1.44 -6.96 17.86
C LYS A 341 2.78 -7.52 17.44
N LEU A 342 2.93 -8.81 17.67
CA LEU A 342 4.02 -9.63 17.20
C LEU A 342 3.41 -10.70 16.29
N VAL A 343 3.98 -10.84 15.10
CA VAL A 343 3.48 -11.72 14.04
C VAL A 343 4.44 -12.89 13.87
N PRO A 344 4.32 -13.94 14.70
CA PRO A 344 5.09 -15.16 14.50
C PRO A 344 4.47 -16.00 13.38
N THR A 345 5.29 -16.78 12.68
CA THR A 345 4.85 -17.76 11.67
C THR A 345 4.30 -19.06 12.25
N HIS A 346 4.25 -19.17 13.57
CA HIS A 346 3.85 -20.40 14.23
C HIS A 346 2.42 -20.80 13.88
N ARG A 347 2.23 -22.10 13.65
CA ARG A 347 0.88 -22.68 13.58
C ARG A 347 0.20 -22.53 14.94
N GLU A 348 -1.13 -22.56 14.98
CA GLU A 348 -1.90 -22.36 16.21
C GLU A 348 -1.47 -23.29 17.37
N ALA A 349 -1.13 -24.56 17.09
CA ALA A 349 -0.65 -25.48 18.13
C ALA A 349 0.70 -25.06 18.74
N GLU A 350 1.62 -24.53 17.91
CA GLU A 350 2.91 -24.00 18.36
C GLU A 350 2.69 -22.75 19.21
N MET A 351 1.75 -21.89 18.81
CA MET A 351 1.36 -20.72 19.59
C MET A 351 0.84 -21.06 20.99
N VAL A 352 0.01 -22.09 21.11
CA VAL A 352 -0.50 -22.53 22.42
C VAL A 352 0.63 -23.11 23.26
N ARG A 353 1.51 -23.93 22.69
CA ARG A 353 2.70 -24.45 23.39
C ARG A 353 3.59 -23.31 23.86
N PHE A 354 3.74 -22.30 23.02
CA PHE A 354 4.51 -21.10 23.28
C PHE A 354 3.92 -20.27 24.42
N LEU A 355 2.61 -20.01 24.44
CA LEU A 355 1.97 -19.29 25.55
C LEU A 355 2.03 -20.09 26.86
N LYS A 356 1.90 -21.43 26.78
CA LYS A 356 2.07 -22.33 27.93
C LYS A 356 3.50 -22.35 28.46
N TYR A 357 4.51 -22.06 27.65
CA TYR A 357 5.89 -21.94 28.15
C TYR A 357 6.00 -20.87 29.24
N PHE A 358 5.25 -19.77 29.13
CA PHE A 358 5.27 -18.73 30.16
C PHE A 358 4.46 -19.10 31.42
N GLU A 359 3.55 -20.07 31.32
CA GLU A 359 2.80 -20.61 32.46
C GLU A 359 3.74 -21.43 33.34
N GLY A 360 4.16 -20.84 34.46
CA GLY A 360 5.14 -21.43 35.38
C GLY A 360 6.54 -20.83 35.32
N THR A 361 6.82 -19.93 34.36
CA THR A 361 8.05 -19.12 34.40
C THR A 361 7.87 -17.96 35.40
N CYS A 362 8.96 -17.55 36.05
CA CYS A 362 8.98 -16.34 36.88
C CYS A 362 8.95 -15.03 36.06
N VAL A 363 8.82 -15.11 34.72
CA VAL A 363 8.80 -13.95 33.84
C VAL A 363 7.45 -13.25 33.94
N ARG A 364 7.45 -11.98 34.34
CA ARG A 364 6.23 -11.16 34.43
C ARG A 364 5.96 -10.48 33.10
N LEU A 365 5.02 -11.03 32.33
CA LEU A 365 4.55 -10.41 31.08
C LEU A 365 3.30 -9.54 31.31
N PRO A 366 3.08 -8.49 30.50
CA PRO A 366 1.79 -7.83 30.43
C PRO A 366 0.70 -8.82 29.98
N PRO A 367 -0.60 -8.52 30.15
CA PRO A 367 -1.67 -9.35 29.61
C PRO A 367 -1.52 -9.49 28.09
N LEU A 368 -1.27 -10.72 27.62
CA LEU A 368 -1.11 -11.02 26.20
C LEU A 368 -2.36 -11.72 25.66
N MET A 369 -2.76 -11.31 24.47
CA MET A 369 -3.82 -11.89 23.68
C MET A 369 -3.22 -12.56 22.46
N ALA A 370 -3.85 -13.65 22.00
CA ALA A 370 -3.58 -14.23 20.71
C ALA A 370 -4.86 -14.30 19.87
N TRP A 371 -4.82 -13.75 18.65
CA TRP A 371 -5.98 -13.61 17.77
C TRP A 371 -5.62 -13.80 16.29
N ARG A 372 -6.64 -13.96 15.44
CA ARG A 372 -6.49 -13.96 13.97
C ARG A 372 -7.11 -12.69 13.39
N GLU A 373 -6.42 -12.04 12.46
CA GLU A 373 -7.00 -10.96 11.66
C GLU A 373 -7.63 -11.55 10.39
N SER A 374 -8.81 -11.05 10.02
CA SER A 374 -9.64 -11.62 8.94
C SER A 374 -9.05 -11.46 7.54
N ILE A 375 -8.02 -10.63 7.40
CA ILE A 375 -7.47 -10.19 6.11
C ILE A 375 -6.00 -10.61 5.98
N SER A 376 -5.39 -11.14 7.05
CA SER A 376 -3.99 -11.57 7.01
C SER A 376 -3.86 -13.03 6.59
N GLU A 377 -2.92 -13.32 5.69
CA GLU A 377 -2.42 -14.69 5.47
C GLU A 377 -1.70 -15.25 6.72
N TRP A 378 -1.41 -14.40 7.70
CA TRP A 378 -0.76 -14.77 8.94
C TRP A 378 -1.67 -15.63 9.85
N PRO A 379 -1.17 -16.75 10.40
CA PRO A 379 -2.00 -17.73 11.08
C PRO A 379 -2.54 -17.23 12.43
N LEU A 380 -1.73 -16.53 13.23
CA LEU A 380 -2.07 -15.99 14.55
C LEU A 380 -1.11 -14.87 14.97
N LEU A 381 -1.64 -13.84 15.63
CA LEU A 381 -0.93 -12.67 16.17
C LEU A 381 -0.86 -12.77 17.70
N ILE A 382 0.19 -12.26 18.33
CA ILE A 382 0.30 -12.13 19.81
C ILE A 382 0.50 -10.66 20.18
N GLY A 383 -0.09 -10.21 21.27
CA GLY A 383 0.20 -8.91 21.87
C GLY A 383 -0.98 -8.34 22.63
N TRP A 384 -1.20 -7.03 22.57
CA TRP A 384 -2.41 -6.39 23.14
C TRP A 384 -2.99 -5.38 22.17
N LYS A 385 -4.30 -5.13 22.33
CA LYS A 385 -5.07 -4.19 21.51
C LYS A 385 -6.23 -3.62 22.33
N GLU A 386 -6.42 -2.31 22.29
CA GLU A 386 -7.43 -1.61 23.12
C GLU A 386 -8.88 -2.01 22.74
N ASN A 387 -9.12 -2.31 21.46
CA ASN A 387 -10.45 -2.58 20.92
C ASN A 387 -10.40 -3.83 20.03
N ASN A 388 -10.96 -4.97 20.49
CA ASN A 388 -11.44 -6.15 19.73
C ASN A 388 -11.34 -7.48 20.51
N LEU A 389 -11.94 -7.56 21.71
CA LEU A 389 -11.96 -8.79 22.50
C LEU A 389 -12.68 -9.97 21.80
N HIS A 390 -13.57 -9.69 20.84
CA HIS A 390 -14.38 -10.71 20.16
C HIS A 390 -13.60 -11.69 19.27
N ARG A 391 -12.33 -11.39 18.95
CA ARG A 391 -11.48 -12.25 18.11
C ARG A 391 -10.34 -12.93 18.87
N VAL A 392 -10.28 -12.72 20.18
CA VAL A 392 -9.26 -13.31 21.05
C VAL A 392 -9.56 -14.78 21.22
N ARG A 393 -8.62 -15.64 20.83
CA ARG A 393 -8.71 -17.10 21.04
C ARG A 393 -8.07 -17.50 22.36
N TYR A 394 -6.93 -16.90 22.67
CA TYR A 394 -6.16 -17.20 23.87
C TYR A 394 -5.82 -15.91 24.62
N LEU A 395 -5.89 -15.95 25.94
CA LEU A 395 -5.56 -14.84 26.83
C LEU A 395 -4.62 -15.35 27.93
N LEU A 396 -3.39 -14.84 27.95
CA LEU A 396 -2.42 -15.06 29.02
C LEU A 396 -2.48 -13.89 30.00
N LYS A 397 -2.96 -14.13 31.22
CA LYS A 397 -3.07 -13.11 32.27
C LYS A 397 -2.61 -13.68 33.60
N ASN A 398 -1.73 -12.96 34.30
CA ASN A 398 -1.16 -13.37 35.59
C ASN A 398 -0.53 -14.78 35.53
N GLY A 399 0.17 -15.08 34.44
CA GLY A 399 0.83 -16.38 34.23
C GLY A 399 -0.11 -17.55 33.96
N LYS A 400 -1.42 -17.33 33.78
CA LYS A 400 -2.40 -18.39 33.45
C LYS A 400 -2.95 -18.19 32.05
N LEU A 401 -2.97 -19.27 31.27
CA LEU A 401 -3.53 -19.27 29.92
C LEU A 401 -5.02 -19.64 29.96
N THR A 402 -5.86 -18.82 29.36
CA THR A 402 -7.30 -19.07 29.23
C THR A 402 -7.70 -19.08 27.75
N THR A 403 -8.58 -20.02 27.40
CA THR A 403 -9.22 -20.10 26.08
C THR A 403 -10.57 -19.39 26.13
N ARG A 404 -10.93 -18.64 25.10
CA ARG A 404 -12.24 -17.98 24.98
C ARG A 404 -13.09 -18.56 23.88
#